data_AF-A0A1A9AN26-F1
#
_entry.id   AF-A0A1A9AN26-F1
#
_cell.length_a   1.000
_cell.length_b   1.000
_cell.length_c   1.000
_cell.angle_alpha   90.00
_cell.angle_beta   90.00
_cell.angle_gamma   90.00
#
_symmetry.space_group_name_H-M   'P 1'
#
loop_
_entity.id
_entity.type
_entity.pdbx_description
1 polymer ?
#
loop_
_entity_poly.entity_id
_entity_poly.type
_entity_poly.pdbx_seq_one_letter_code
_entity_poly.pdbx_strand_id
1 'polypeptide(L)'
;MNTSLFVVQEKILENSSKYKLYEKLNKECGDKCTYVSYCSKVQYLEKWYSGFLNVCYMFARNWINLHEILSEETDKDKHCRYINFWITDYVRKKLETQWKNVSFIGSIFRFFITVKHSITSASRNNNCHFDYISEADINLWKEWKHLHDYIENYNDIKQRISSHGNFCTKYSKYFAYIKGLHDKHKGKCCNGSSNKCRYHIDLSYICKNDSLFNELKCDKTKGITAVTQGDGKHQPMDVSQEGEKSPSIINLIL
;
A
#
# COMPACT_ATOMS: atom_id res chain seq x y z
N MET A 1 -4.26 0.68 -14.73
CA MET A 1 -2.90 1.02 -14.23
C MET A 1 -2.01 -0.17 -14.53
N ASN A 2 -0.81 0.04 -15.08
CA ASN A 2 0.08 -1.05 -15.46
C ASN A 2 0.51 -1.80 -14.18
N THR A 3 0.19 -3.10 -14.06
CA THR A 3 0.51 -3.95 -12.90
C THR A 3 1.95 -3.81 -12.42
N SER A 4 2.86 -3.51 -13.36
CA SER A 4 4.27 -3.24 -13.11
C SER A 4 4.56 -2.10 -12.12
N LEU A 5 3.75 -1.04 -12.08
CA LEU A 5 4.06 0.16 -11.28
C LEU A 5 3.68 -0.02 -9.81
N PHE A 6 2.58 -0.74 -9.56
CA PHE A 6 2.15 -1.11 -8.22
C PHE A 6 3.20 -1.99 -7.52
N VAL A 7 3.73 -2.99 -8.23
CA VAL A 7 4.81 -3.86 -7.73
C VAL A 7 6.09 -3.07 -7.41
N VAL A 8 6.39 -2.00 -8.16
CA VAL A 8 7.55 -1.14 -7.89
C VAL A 8 7.37 -0.34 -6.60
N GLN A 9 6.19 0.25 -6.41
CA GLN A 9 5.85 0.98 -5.19
C GLN A 9 5.94 0.08 -3.95
N GLU A 10 5.32 -1.10 -3.99
CA GLU A 10 5.34 -2.03 -2.86
C GLU A 10 6.78 -2.39 -2.48
N LYS A 11 7.67 -2.67 -3.43
CA LYS A 11 9.09 -2.99 -3.15
C LYS A 11 9.88 -1.83 -2.55
N ILE A 12 9.51 -0.58 -2.85
CA ILE A 12 10.20 0.59 -2.29
C ILE A 12 9.72 0.85 -0.86
N LEU A 13 8.43 0.73 -0.62
CA LEU A 13 7.79 0.92 0.69
C LEU A 13 7.90 -0.32 1.57
N GLU A 14 8.30 -1.46 1.01
CA GLU A 14 8.51 -2.69 1.75
C GLU A 14 9.49 -2.44 2.89
N ASN A 15 9.10 -2.84 4.08
CA ASN A 15 9.83 -2.63 5.33
C ASN A 15 9.90 -1.19 5.88
N SER A 16 9.28 -0.18 5.26
CA SER A 16 9.24 1.16 5.84
C SER A 16 8.31 1.20 7.06
N SER A 17 8.74 1.93 8.08
CA SER A 17 8.13 1.93 9.41
C SER A 17 6.65 2.36 9.37
N LYS A 18 6.37 3.43 8.62
CA LYS A 18 5.03 4.00 8.48
C LYS A 18 4.11 3.12 7.62
N TYR A 19 4.64 2.47 6.58
CA TYR A 19 3.87 1.54 5.75
C TYR A 19 3.45 0.27 6.51
N LYS A 20 4.27 -0.24 7.45
CA LYS A 20 3.94 -1.40 8.29
C LYS A 20 2.73 -1.18 9.21
N LEU A 21 2.32 0.06 9.46
CA LEU A 21 1.13 0.34 10.30
C LEU A 21 -0.14 -0.31 9.73
N TYR A 22 -0.25 -0.45 8.40
CA TYR A 22 -1.37 -1.15 7.76
C TYR A 22 -1.45 -2.64 8.14
N GLU A 23 -0.33 -3.30 8.44
CA GLU A 23 -0.32 -4.71 8.87
C GLU A 23 -1.09 -4.91 10.17
N LYS A 24 -1.01 -3.94 11.08
CA LYS A 24 -1.73 -3.97 12.36
C LYS A 24 -3.24 -3.88 12.18
N LEU A 25 -3.67 -3.06 11.22
CA LEU A 25 -5.07 -2.92 10.81
C LEU A 25 -5.58 -4.18 10.08
N ASN A 26 -4.69 -4.92 9.41
CA ASN A 26 -5.02 -6.17 8.73
C ASN A 26 -5.13 -7.40 9.64
N LYS A 27 -4.76 -7.30 10.94
CA LYS A 27 -4.89 -8.44 11.85
C LYS A 27 -6.37 -8.87 11.97
N GLU A 28 -6.61 -10.18 11.84
CA GLU A 28 -7.95 -10.73 12.00
C GLU A 28 -8.42 -10.63 13.46
N CYS A 29 -9.74 -10.59 13.65
CA CYS A 29 -10.34 -10.64 14.98
C CYS A 29 -10.26 -12.06 15.52
N GLY A 30 -9.43 -12.29 16.54
CA GLY A 30 -9.36 -13.58 17.24
C GLY A 30 -10.67 -13.91 17.97
N ASP A 31 -11.21 -12.97 18.74
CA ASP A 31 -12.56 -13.06 19.29
C ASP A 31 -13.50 -12.11 18.54
N LYS A 32 -14.36 -12.67 17.69
CA LYS A 32 -15.35 -11.91 16.93
C LYS A 32 -16.50 -11.43 17.83
N CYS A 33 -16.75 -12.09 18.96
CA CYS A 33 -17.94 -11.86 19.79
C CYS A 33 -18.04 -10.40 20.27
N THR A 34 -16.92 -9.75 20.55
CA THR A 34 -16.87 -8.34 20.99
C THR A 34 -17.37 -7.35 19.94
N TYR A 35 -17.29 -7.67 18.65
CA TYR A 35 -17.58 -6.74 17.55
C TYR A 35 -18.83 -7.10 16.75
N VAL A 36 -19.43 -8.27 17.00
CA VAL A 36 -20.59 -8.78 16.26
C VAL A 36 -21.78 -7.82 16.29
N SER A 37 -22.04 -7.19 17.43
CA SER A 37 -23.18 -6.28 17.60
C SER A 37 -23.14 -5.09 16.65
N TYR A 38 -21.96 -4.52 16.38
CA TYR A 38 -21.78 -3.40 15.46
C TYR A 38 -22.05 -3.75 14.00
N CYS A 39 -21.95 -5.03 13.65
CA CYS A 39 -22.15 -5.54 12.30
C CYS A 39 -23.52 -6.18 12.07
N SER A 40 -24.36 -6.27 13.11
CA SER A 40 -25.69 -6.90 13.06
C SER A 40 -26.57 -6.37 11.92
N LYS A 41 -26.63 -5.05 11.77
CA LYS A 41 -27.44 -4.37 10.72
C LYS A 41 -26.96 -4.65 9.29
N VAL A 42 -25.76 -5.19 9.12
CA VAL A 42 -25.14 -5.42 7.82
C VAL A 42 -24.83 -6.91 7.57
N GLN A 43 -25.31 -7.81 8.44
CA GLN A 43 -25.10 -9.26 8.32
C GLN A 43 -25.59 -9.86 7.00
N TYR A 44 -26.68 -9.32 6.45
CA TYR A 44 -27.24 -9.78 5.20
C TYR A 44 -26.19 -9.77 4.07
N LEU A 45 -25.26 -8.82 4.09
CA LEU A 45 -24.24 -8.61 3.05
C LEU A 45 -23.31 -9.78 2.83
N GLU A 46 -23.12 -10.65 3.82
CA GLU A 46 -22.35 -11.88 3.67
C GLU A 46 -22.85 -12.75 2.50
N LYS A 47 -24.16 -12.69 2.20
CA LYS A 47 -24.76 -13.41 1.07
C LYS A 47 -24.27 -12.95 -0.30
N TRP A 48 -23.92 -11.67 -0.43
CA TRP A 48 -23.47 -11.07 -1.70
C TRP A 48 -21.95 -10.89 -1.75
N TYR A 49 -21.34 -10.73 -0.58
CA TYR A 49 -19.93 -10.41 -0.41
C TYR A 49 -19.34 -11.39 0.60
N SER A 50 -18.91 -12.55 0.10
CA SER A 50 -18.29 -13.56 0.96
C SER A 50 -17.10 -12.96 1.75
N GLY A 51 -17.08 -13.24 3.05
CA GLY A 51 -16.12 -12.71 4.00
C GLY A 51 -16.39 -11.26 4.45
N PHE A 52 -17.49 -10.63 4.03
CA PHE A 52 -17.82 -9.25 4.42
C PHE A 52 -17.92 -9.07 5.93
N LEU A 53 -18.54 -10.02 6.63
CA LEU A 53 -18.66 -9.95 8.09
C LEU A 53 -17.30 -9.95 8.78
N ASN A 54 -16.34 -10.72 8.26
CA ASN A 54 -14.97 -10.69 8.78
C ASN A 54 -14.35 -9.29 8.64
N VAL A 55 -14.52 -8.66 7.48
CA VAL A 55 -14.06 -7.29 7.22
C VAL A 55 -14.78 -6.29 8.13
N CYS A 56 -16.08 -6.47 8.35
CA CYS A 56 -16.86 -5.63 9.24
C CYS A 56 -16.34 -5.71 10.69
N TYR A 57 -16.03 -6.90 11.19
CA TYR A 57 -15.45 -7.07 12.53
C TYR A 57 -14.07 -6.42 12.64
N MET A 58 -13.20 -6.59 11.64
CA MET A 58 -11.90 -5.92 11.58
C MET A 58 -12.06 -4.40 11.58
N PHE A 59 -12.99 -3.88 10.77
CA PHE A 59 -13.33 -2.46 10.73
C PHE A 59 -13.76 -1.97 12.12
N ALA A 60 -14.74 -2.62 12.74
CA ALA A 60 -15.23 -2.22 14.06
C ALA A 60 -14.13 -2.23 15.12
N ARG A 61 -13.34 -3.30 15.17
CA ARG A 61 -12.16 -3.42 16.04
C ARG A 61 -11.18 -2.27 15.84
N ASN A 62 -10.84 -1.98 14.58
CA ASN A 62 -9.88 -0.94 14.24
C ASN A 62 -10.37 0.45 14.64
N TRP A 63 -11.65 0.75 14.49
CA TRP A 63 -12.21 2.05 14.88
C TRP A 63 -12.27 2.23 16.40
N ILE A 64 -12.64 1.18 17.13
CA ILE A 64 -12.76 1.20 18.60
C ILE A 64 -11.38 1.32 19.26
N ASN A 65 -10.40 0.56 18.78
CA ASN A 65 -9.07 0.48 19.38
C ASN A 65 -8.00 1.24 18.59
N LEU A 66 -8.40 2.23 17.78
CA LEU A 66 -7.54 2.88 16.79
C LEU A 66 -6.24 3.42 17.39
N HIS A 67 -6.33 4.14 18.51
CA HIS A 67 -5.18 4.75 19.17
C HIS A 67 -4.22 3.72 19.77
N GLU A 68 -4.73 2.58 20.24
CA GLU A 68 -3.90 1.51 20.77
C GLU A 68 -3.18 0.76 19.65
N ILE A 69 -3.92 0.40 18.59
CA ILE A 69 -3.38 -0.32 17.42
C ILE A 69 -2.27 0.48 16.74
N LEU A 70 -2.44 1.79 16.61
CA LEU A 70 -1.49 2.69 15.96
C LEU A 70 -0.62 3.46 16.96
N SER A 71 -0.39 2.95 18.17
CA SER A 71 0.38 3.62 19.23
C SER A 71 1.83 4.01 18.87
N GLU A 72 2.41 3.42 17.82
CA GLU A 72 3.72 3.84 17.26
C GLU A 72 3.65 5.14 16.44
N GLU A 73 2.45 5.54 16.03
CA GLU A 73 2.19 6.87 15.51
C GLU A 73 1.69 7.75 16.66
N THR A 74 2.36 8.88 16.88
CA THR A 74 2.01 9.77 17.99
C THR A 74 1.00 10.83 17.55
N ASP A 75 0.94 11.12 16.25
CA ASP A 75 -0.04 12.04 15.67
C ASP A 75 -1.39 11.35 15.48
N LYS A 76 -2.35 11.70 16.35
CA LYS A 76 -3.71 11.15 16.32
C LYS A 76 -4.46 11.47 15.03
N ASP A 77 -4.16 12.57 14.34
CA ASP A 77 -4.80 12.89 13.07
C ASP A 77 -4.32 11.95 11.96
N LYS A 78 -3.06 11.49 12.04
CA LYS A 78 -2.56 10.45 11.13
C LYS A 78 -3.33 9.15 11.33
N HIS A 79 -3.76 8.82 12.55
CA HIS A 79 -4.54 7.61 12.77
C HIS A 79 -5.82 7.62 11.93
N CYS A 80 -6.51 8.76 11.87
CA CYS A 80 -7.69 8.94 11.04
C CYS A 80 -7.37 8.74 9.55
N ARG A 81 -6.25 9.27 9.06
CA ARG A 81 -5.79 9.05 7.68
C ARG A 81 -5.52 7.58 7.39
N TYR A 82 -4.75 6.91 8.26
CA TYR A 82 -4.42 5.49 8.11
C TYR A 82 -5.65 4.60 8.05
N ILE A 83 -6.62 4.75 8.96
CA ILE A 83 -7.81 3.90 8.96
C ILE A 83 -8.69 4.13 7.73
N ASN A 84 -8.81 5.38 7.27
CA ASN A 84 -9.58 5.71 6.05
C ASN A 84 -8.90 5.15 4.79
N PHE A 85 -7.59 5.32 4.64
CA PHE A 85 -6.84 4.74 3.53
C PHE A 85 -6.79 3.21 3.56
N TRP A 86 -6.74 2.63 4.76
CA TRP A 86 -6.80 1.18 4.94
C TRP A 86 -8.12 0.61 4.42
N ILE A 87 -9.27 1.07 4.93
CA ILE A 87 -10.55 0.46 4.56
C ILE A 87 -10.88 0.70 3.08
N THR A 88 -10.55 1.87 2.54
CA THR A 88 -10.80 2.19 1.13
C THR A 88 -9.95 1.31 0.20
N ASP A 89 -8.65 1.15 0.48
CA ASP A 89 -7.77 0.26 -0.28
C ASP A 89 -8.17 -1.22 -0.13
N TYR A 90 -8.55 -1.65 1.08
CA TYR A 90 -8.98 -3.01 1.36
C TYR A 90 -10.25 -3.37 0.57
N VAL A 91 -11.28 -2.52 0.64
CA VAL A 91 -12.52 -2.70 -0.12
C VAL A 91 -12.26 -2.69 -1.62
N ARG A 92 -11.41 -1.78 -2.13
CA ARG A 92 -11.01 -1.76 -3.55
C ARG A 92 -10.42 -3.11 -3.97
N LYS A 93 -9.45 -3.62 -3.22
CA LYS A 93 -8.80 -4.91 -3.51
C LYS A 93 -9.79 -6.07 -3.48
N LYS A 94 -10.73 -6.08 -2.53
CA LYS A 94 -11.81 -7.09 -2.47
C LYS A 94 -12.73 -7.02 -3.69
N LEU A 95 -13.09 -5.82 -4.14
CA LEU A 95 -13.89 -5.60 -5.35
C LEU A 95 -13.18 -6.05 -6.63
N GLU A 96 -11.87 -5.81 -6.73
CA GLU A 96 -11.05 -6.24 -7.87
C GLU A 96 -10.89 -7.77 -7.95
N THR A 97 -11.01 -8.49 -6.83
CA THR A 97 -10.66 -9.91 -6.74
C THR A 97 -11.85 -10.84 -6.46
N GLN A 98 -12.57 -10.62 -5.36
CA GLN A 98 -13.54 -11.56 -4.80
C GLN A 98 -14.98 -11.10 -5.00
N TRP A 99 -15.26 -9.83 -4.74
CA TRP A 99 -16.62 -9.28 -4.76
C TRP A 99 -17.08 -8.89 -6.17
N LYS A 100 -16.15 -8.77 -7.13
CA LYS A 100 -16.33 -8.64 -8.60
C LYS A 100 -17.54 -7.83 -9.08
N ASN A 101 -17.93 -6.80 -8.34
CA ASN A 101 -19.11 -5.99 -8.64
C ASN A 101 -18.92 -4.53 -8.19
N VAL A 102 -18.02 -3.83 -8.90
CA VAL A 102 -17.62 -2.45 -8.60
C VAL A 102 -18.77 -1.44 -8.66
N SER A 103 -19.89 -1.74 -9.33
CA SER A 103 -21.05 -0.85 -9.39
C SER A 103 -21.73 -0.65 -8.03
N PHE A 104 -21.49 -1.53 -7.06
CA PHE A 104 -22.07 -1.43 -5.70
C PHE A 104 -21.12 -0.81 -4.67
N ILE A 105 -20.01 -0.22 -5.10
CA ILE A 105 -19.02 0.38 -4.19
C ILE A 105 -19.64 1.43 -3.26
N GLY A 106 -20.54 2.28 -3.77
CA GLY A 106 -21.25 3.26 -2.96
C GLY A 106 -22.13 2.62 -1.89
N SER A 107 -22.79 1.50 -2.21
CA SER A 107 -23.57 0.73 -1.23
C SER A 107 -22.68 0.13 -0.15
N ILE A 108 -21.54 -0.46 -0.55
CA ILE A 108 -20.57 -1.03 0.40
C ILE A 108 -20.10 0.01 1.42
N PHE A 109 -19.73 1.21 0.95
CA PHE A 109 -19.29 2.27 1.86
C PHE A 109 -20.42 2.83 2.72
N ARG A 110 -21.67 2.88 2.24
CA ARG A 110 -22.84 3.20 3.08
C ARG A 110 -23.03 2.20 4.23
N PHE A 111 -22.67 0.93 4.03
CA PHE A 111 -22.71 -0.06 5.09
C PHE A 111 -21.61 0.18 6.14
N PHE A 112 -20.40 0.53 5.72
CA PHE A 112 -19.34 0.93 6.65
C PHE A 112 -19.67 2.24 7.40
N ILE A 113 -20.35 3.19 6.75
CA ILE A 113 -20.91 4.37 7.42
C ILE A 113 -21.92 3.96 8.50
N THR A 114 -22.82 3.02 8.19
CA THR A 114 -23.79 2.48 9.17
C THR A 114 -23.09 1.88 10.39
N VAL A 115 -22.06 1.07 10.17
CA VAL A 115 -21.25 0.45 11.25
C VAL A 115 -20.54 1.53 12.06
N LYS A 116 -19.93 2.53 11.40
CA LYS A 116 -19.26 3.66 12.08
C LYS A 116 -20.23 4.45 12.96
N HIS A 117 -21.44 4.73 12.48
CA HIS A 117 -22.45 5.39 13.28
C HIS A 117 -22.81 4.57 14.52
N SER A 118 -23.02 3.25 14.38
CA SER A 118 -23.28 2.37 15.52
C SER A 118 -22.15 2.38 16.56
N ILE A 119 -20.88 2.43 16.13
CA ILE A 119 -19.73 2.55 17.02
C ILE A 119 -19.75 3.88 17.76
N THR A 120 -19.93 4.99 17.05
CA THR A 120 -19.96 6.34 17.65
C THR A 120 -21.13 6.52 18.62
N SER A 121 -22.28 5.88 18.38
CA SER A 121 -23.39 5.91 19.32
C SER A 121 -23.11 5.13 20.60
N ALA A 122 -22.33 4.04 20.53
CA ALA A 122 -22.03 3.19 21.69
C ALA A 122 -20.78 3.65 22.47
N SER A 123 -19.84 4.34 21.81
CA SER A 123 -18.57 4.78 22.37
C SER A 123 -18.30 6.23 21.99
N ARG A 124 -18.03 7.08 22.98
CA ARG A 124 -17.60 8.48 22.77
C ARG A 124 -16.14 8.60 22.35
N ASN A 125 -15.42 7.48 22.19
CA ASN A 125 -14.03 7.53 21.81
C ASN A 125 -13.87 7.61 20.29
N ASN A 126 -12.98 8.52 19.89
CA ASN A 126 -12.44 8.75 18.55
C ASN A 126 -13.20 9.81 17.70
N ASN A 127 -12.59 11.00 17.57
CA ASN A 127 -13.05 12.11 16.73
C ASN A 127 -12.79 11.88 15.22
N CYS A 128 -12.23 10.73 14.84
CA CYS A 128 -12.03 10.41 13.43
C CYS A 128 -13.38 10.22 12.71
N HIS A 129 -13.57 10.98 11.63
CA HIS A 129 -14.64 10.77 10.67
C HIS A 129 -14.26 9.65 9.69
N PHE A 130 -15.25 8.81 9.37
CA PHE A 130 -15.12 7.89 8.25
C PHE A 130 -15.54 8.61 6.98
N ASP A 131 -14.59 8.79 6.08
CA ASP A 131 -14.75 9.62 4.92
C ASP A 131 -15.01 8.77 3.69
N TYR A 132 -16.22 8.92 3.17
CA TYR A 132 -16.56 8.49 1.85
C TYR A 132 -17.51 9.51 1.24
N ILE A 133 -17.00 10.25 0.25
CA ILE A 133 -17.81 11.13 -0.60
C ILE A 133 -18.02 10.46 -1.96
N SER A 134 -19.25 10.50 -2.47
CA SER A 134 -19.61 9.86 -3.75
C SER A 134 -18.84 10.41 -4.95
N GLU A 135 -18.41 11.66 -4.86
CA GLU A 135 -17.70 12.41 -5.90
C GLU A 135 -16.22 11.97 -6.01
N ALA A 136 -15.67 11.42 -4.92
CA ALA A 136 -14.35 10.81 -4.91
C ALA A 136 -14.46 9.30 -5.12
N ASP A 137 -14.31 8.90 -6.38
CA ASP A 137 -14.26 7.49 -6.71
C ASP A 137 -13.05 6.79 -6.05
N ILE A 138 -13.07 5.46 -6.08
CA ILE A 138 -12.05 4.64 -5.42
C ILE A 138 -10.65 4.76 -6.04
N ASN A 139 -10.56 5.16 -7.31
CA ASN A 139 -9.27 5.42 -7.94
C ASN A 139 -8.68 6.72 -7.41
N LEU A 140 -9.50 7.72 -7.10
CA LEU A 140 -9.03 8.93 -6.45
C LEU A 140 -8.54 8.68 -5.02
N TRP A 141 -9.27 7.87 -4.24
CA TRP A 141 -8.81 7.39 -2.93
C TRP A 141 -7.48 6.63 -2.99
N LYS A 142 -7.31 5.81 -4.03
CA LYS A 142 -6.04 5.14 -4.33
C LYS A 142 -4.92 6.16 -4.57
N GLU A 143 -5.15 7.16 -5.41
CA GLU A 143 -4.14 8.19 -5.71
C GLU A 143 -3.73 8.96 -4.45
N TRP A 144 -4.71 9.36 -3.61
CA TRP A 144 -4.40 10.03 -2.33
C TRP A 144 -3.64 9.13 -1.37
N LYS A 145 -4.00 7.85 -1.27
CA LYS A 145 -3.24 6.90 -0.47
C LYS A 145 -1.79 6.81 -0.95
N HIS A 146 -1.56 6.77 -2.26
CA HIS A 146 -0.19 6.69 -2.79
C HIS A 146 0.61 7.96 -2.47
N LEU A 147 -0.02 9.14 -2.51
CA LEU A 147 0.59 10.40 -2.08
C LEU A 147 0.89 10.39 -0.57
N HIS A 148 -0.06 9.95 0.25
CA HIS A 148 0.11 9.80 1.69
C HIS A 148 1.26 8.85 2.03
N ASP A 149 1.27 7.66 1.44
CA ASP A 149 2.30 6.65 1.66
C ASP A 149 3.68 7.18 1.26
N TYR A 150 3.81 7.95 0.17
CA TYR A 150 5.08 8.58 -0.20
C TYR A 150 5.54 9.61 0.83
N ILE A 151 4.65 10.51 1.27
CA ILE A 151 4.97 11.56 2.25
C ILE A 151 5.39 10.96 3.58
N GLU A 152 4.58 10.05 4.13
CA GLU A 152 4.85 9.44 5.44
C GLU A 152 6.12 8.59 5.46
N ASN A 153 6.48 7.97 4.32
CA ASN A 153 7.65 7.12 4.22
C ASN A 153 8.86 7.81 3.55
N TYR A 154 8.82 9.13 3.36
CA TYR A 154 9.85 9.87 2.62
C TYR A 154 11.27 9.63 3.14
N ASN A 155 11.45 9.63 4.47
CA ASN A 155 12.76 9.42 5.09
C ASN A 155 13.27 7.98 4.89
N ASP A 156 12.41 6.98 5.03
CA ASP A 156 12.75 5.57 4.79
C ASP A 156 13.09 5.34 3.30
N ILE A 157 12.33 5.97 2.39
CA ILE A 157 12.64 5.97 0.95
C ILE A 157 14.02 6.57 0.70
N LYS A 158 14.29 7.77 1.25
CA LYS A 158 15.58 8.46 1.09
C LYS A 158 16.75 7.61 1.55
N GLN A 159 16.62 6.92 2.68
CA GLN A 159 17.65 6.00 3.17
C GLN A 159 17.82 4.81 2.21
N ARG A 160 16.73 4.15 1.83
CA ARG A 160 16.77 2.94 0.99
C ARG A 160 17.40 3.18 -0.38
N ILE A 161 17.04 4.26 -1.06
CA ILE A 161 17.57 4.57 -2.40
C ILE A 161 19.05 4.96 -2.37
N SER A 162 19.54 5.42 -1.21
CA SER A 162 20.94 5.78 -0.99
C SER A 162 21.83 4.58 -0.68
N SER A 163 21.24 3.45 -0.27
CA SER A 163 21.95 2.24 0.14
C SER A 163 22.15 1.23 -1.00
N HIS A 164 21.27 1.18 -2.00
CA HIS A 164 21.41 0.23 -3.13
C HIS A 164 21.01 0.85 -4.48
N GLY A 165 21.88 0.72 -5.48
CA GLY A 165 21.66 1.32 -6.81
C GLY A 165 20.50 0.72 -7.60
N ASN A 166 20.13 -0.54 -7.34
CA ASN A 166 18.93 -1.13 -7.93
C ASN A 166 17.62 -0.46 -7.43
N PHE A 167 17.58 0.02 -6.18
CA PHE A 167 16.46 0.81 -5.66
C PHE A 167 16.43 2.20 -6.26
N CYS A 168 17.59 2.79 -6.62
CA CYS A 168 17.64 4.07 -7.32
C CYS A 168 16.89 4.01 -8.67
N THR A 169 17.12 2.96 -9.47
CA THR A 169 16.40 2.80 -10.76
C THR A 169 14.89 2.60 -10.59
N LYS A 170 14.48 1.83 -9.57
CA LYS A 170 13.06 1.65 -9.22
C LYS A 170 12.45 2.97 -8.74
N TYR A 171 13.20 3.74 -7.95
CA TYR A 171 12.79 5.01 -7.41
C TYR A 171 12.47 6.03 -8.50
N SER A 172 13.31 6.21 -9.51
CA SER A 172 12.99 7.17 -10.58
C SER A 172 11.64 6.89 -11.26
N LYS A 173 11.29 5.60 -11.49
CA LYS A 173 9.98 5.22 -12.03
C LYS A 173 8.84 5.51 -11.05
N TYR A 174 9.04 5.20 -9.77
CA TYR A 174 8.07 5.47 -8.72
C TYR A 174 7.86 6.97 -8.50
N PHE A 175 8.93 7.75 -8.50
CA PHE A 175 8.92 9.19 -8.33
C PHE A 175 8.17 9.88 -9.46
N ALA A 176 8.46 9.54 -10.73
CA ALA A 176 7.73 10.10 -11.87
C ALA A 176 6.21 9.90 -11.76
N TYR A 177 5.79 8.73 -11.29
CA TYR A 177 4.39 8.42 -11.03
C TYR A 177 3.80 9.27 -9.89
N ILE A 178 4.45 9.29 -8.73
CA ILE A 178 3.99 10.04 -7.56
C ILE A 178 3.96 11.55 -7.85
N LYS A 179 4.95 12.07 -8.58
CA LYS A 179 5.01 13.45 -9.03
C LYS A 179 3.81 13.80 -9.92
N GLY A 180 3.48 12.93 -10.89
CA GLY A 180 2.29 13.11 -11.72
C GLY A 180 0.99 13.13 -10.91
N LEU A 181 0.86 12.26 -9.90
CA LEU A 181 -0.28 12.30 -8.98
C LEU A 181 -0.35 13.59 -8.18
N HIS A 182 0.80 14.05 -7.69
CA HIS A 182 0.88 15.27 -6.89
C HIS A 182 0.49 16.50 -7.72
N ASP A 183 1.00 16.62 -8.94
CA ASP A 183 0.68 17.76 -9.81
C ASP A 183 -0.81 17.77 -10.18
N LYS A 184 -1.39 16.59 -10.43
CA LYS A 184 -2.84 16.42 -10.61
C LYS A 184 -3.62 16.84 -9.36
N HIS A 185 -3.19 16.42 -8.17
CA HIS A 185 -3.82 16.80 -6.91
C HIS A 185 -3.73 18.31 -6.66
N LYS A 186 -2.57 18.91 -6.91
CA LYS A 186 -2.31 20.34 -6.74
C LYS A 186 -3.22 21.19 -7.61
N GLY A 187 -3.33 20.86 -8.89
CA GLY A 187 -4.21 21.57 -9.81
C GLY A 187 -5.69 21.49 -9.43
N LYS A 188 -6.15 20.36 -8.86
CA LYS A 188 -7.57 20.14 -8.57
C LYS A 188 -8.00 20.57 -7.17
N CYS A 189 -7.16 20.31 -6.16
CA CYS A 189 -7.52 20.39 -4.75
C CYS A 189 -6.75 21.44 -3.96
N CYS A 190 -5.52 21.78 -4.34
CA CYS A 190 -4.74 22.81 -3.65
C CYS A 190 -5.03 24.21 -4.21
N ASN A 191 -5.10 24.30 -5.54
CA ASN A 191 -5.33 25.56 -6.26
C ASN A 191 -6.77 25.66 -6.80
N GLY A 192 -7.53 24.57 -6.72
CA GLY A 192 -8.88 24.46 -7.28
C GLY A 192 -9.93 24.25 -6.19
N SER A 193 -11.20 24.39 -6.57
CA SER A 193 -12.37 24.23 -5.69
C SER A 193 -13.20 22.98 -6.05
N SER A 194 -12.55 21.95 -6.59
CA SER A 194 -13.23 20.73 -7.05
C SER A 194 -14.02 20.09 -5.91
N ASN A 195 -15.29 19.74 -6.17
CA ASN A 195 -16.14 19.02 -5.21
C ASN A 195 -15.56 17.67 -4.81
N LYS A 196 -14.70 17.09 -5.66
CA LYS A 196 -13.93 15.89 -5.34
C LYS A 196 -12.91 16.10 -4.23
N CYS A 197 -12.73 17.33 -3.74
CA CYS A 197 -11.74 17.70 -2.74
C CYS A 197 -12.33 18.00 -1.35
N ARG A 198 -13.62 17.71 -1.14
CA ARG A 198 -14.35 17.99 0.10
C ARG A 198 -14.29 16.78 1.04
N TYR A 199 -13.22 16.68 1.82
CA TYR A 199 -13.02 15.61 2.81
C TYR A 199 -13.15 16.16 4.23
N HIS A 200 -13.59 15.34 5.18
CA HIS A 200 -13.45 15.61 6.61
C HIS A 200 -12.07 15.21 7.15
N ILE A 201 -11.37 14.26 6.51
CA ILE A 201 -9.97 13.94 6.79
C ILE A 201 -9.08 15.06 6.24
N ASP A 202 -8.15 15.54 7.07
CA ASP A 202 -7.23 16.58 6.62
C ASP A 202 -6.22 16.02 5.62
N LEU A 203 -6.42 16.37 4.33
CA LEU A 203 -5.47 16.14 3.23
C LEU A 203 -4.74 17.43 2.80
N SER A 204 -4.94 18.55 3.51
CA SER A 204 -4.29 19.83 3.18
C SER A 204 -2.77 19.77 3.29
N TYR A 205 -2.24 18.83 4.10
CA TYR A 205 -0.81 18.62 4.24
C TYR A 205 -0.16 18.15 2.91
N ILE A 206 -0.91 17.51 2.00
CA ILE A 206 -0.38 17.16 0.67
C ILE A 206 0.01 18.44 -0.08
N CYS A 207 -0.82 19.49 -0.01
CA CYS A 207 -0.56 20.79 -0.62
C CYS A 207 0.59 21.56 0.05
N LYS A 208 0.80 21.36 1.36
CA LYS A 208 1.83 22.06 2.14
C LYS A 208 3.23 21.47 1.97
N ASN A 209 3.33 20.22 1.50
CA ASN A 209 4.59 19.47 1.40
C ASN A 209 5.16 19.41 -0.02
N ASP A 210 4.97 20.47 -0.83
CA ASP A 210 5.48 20.58 -2.20
C ASP A 210 6.97 20.20 -2.33
N SER A 211 7.78 20.55 -1.32
CA SER A 211 9.22 20.33 -1.31
C SER A 211 9.62 18.83 -1.32
N LEU A 212 8.75 17.93 -0.87
CA LEU A 212 8.98 16.48 -0.88
C LEU A 212 8.84 15.88 -2.29
N PHE A 213 8.26 16.63 -3.23
CA PHE A 213 8.05 16.23 -4.62
C PHE A 213 9.14 16.76 -5.56
N ASN A 214 10.35 16.96 -5.03
CA ASN A 214 11.58 17.10 -5.79
C ASN A 214 12.30 15.76 -5.83
N GLU A 215 12.82 15.37 -7.00
CA GLU A 215 13.46 14.06 -7.15
C GLU A 215 14.70 13.98 -6.27
N LEU A 216 14.78 12.94 -5.44
CA LEU A 216 15.95 12.66 -4.64
C LEU A 216 17.10 12.19 -5.52
N LYS A 217 18.29 12.76 -5.31
CA LYS A 217 19.50 12.24 -5.94
C LYS A 217 19.84 10.85 -5.36
N CYS A 218 20.11 9.89 -6.23
CA CYS A 218 20.61 8.58 -5.85
C CYS A 218 21.61 8.06 -6.90
N ASP A 219 22.51 7.17 -6.48
CA ASP A 219 23.53 6.60 -7.34
C ASP A 219 23.11 5.20 -7.78
N LYS A 220 22.95 4.99 -9.10
CA LYS A 220 22.58 3.70 -9.69
C LYS A 220 23.68 2.66 -9.59
N THR A 221 24.93 3.06 -9.35
CA THR A 221 26.11 2.19 -9.30
C THR A 221 26.44 1.69 -7.89
N LYS A 222 25.84 2.30 -6.86
CA LYS A 222 26.10 1.94 -5.46
C LYS A 222 25.73 0.49 -5.14
N GLY A 223 26.67 -0.26 -4.57
CA GLY A 223 26.43 -1.63 -4.12
C GLY A 223 26.32 -2.66 -5.25
N ILE A 224 26.67 -2.29 -6.49
CA ILE A 224 26.99 -3.27 -7.53
C ILE A 224 28.42 -3.71 -7.26
N THR A 225 28.62 -4.82 -6.55
CA THR A 225 29.92 -5.48 -6.54
C THR A 225 30.23 -5.87 -7.98
N ALA A 226 31.28 -5.29 -8.54
CA ALA A 226 31.82 -5.72 -9.81
C ALA A 226 32.16 -7.21 -9.69
N VAL A 227 31.39 -8.07 -10.35
CA VAL A 227 31.90 -9.39 -10.72
C VAL A 227 32.98 -9.10 -11.76
N THR A 228 34.23 -9.00 -11.30
CA THR A 228 35.39 -9.14 -12.17
C THR A 228 35.34 -10.55 -12.75
N GLN A 229 34.72 -10.69 -13.92
CA GLN A 229 35.07 -11.78 -14.83
C GLN A 229 36.53 -11.54 -15.20
N GLY A 230 37.42 -12.35 -14.61
CA GLY A 230 38.83 -12.33 -14.91
C GLY A 230 39.07 -12.52 -16.39
N ASP A 231 39.90 -11.64 -16.94
CA ASP A 231 40.44 -11.74 -18.29
C ASP A 231 41.02 -13.14 -18.52
N GLY A 232 40.43 -13.87 -19.46
CA GLY A 232 41.05 -15.04 -20.04
C GLY A 232 42.27 -14.63 -20.85
N LYS A 233 43.46 -14.78 -20.27
CA LYS A 233 44.70 -14.84 -21.06
C LYS A 233 44.94 -16.27 -21.50
N HIS A 234 44.72 -16.49 -22.80
CA HIS A 234 45.35 -17.53 -23.59
C HIS A 234 46.86 -17.56 -23.38
N GLN A 235 47.42 -18.76 -23.22
CA GLN A 235 48.71 -19.18 -23.80
C GLN A 235 48.83 -20.71 -23.79
N PRO A 236 49.70 -21.31 -24.61
CA PRO A 236 49.28 -22.21 -25.69
C PRO A 236 49.58 -23.69 -25.44
N MET A 237 49.02 -24.50 -26.33
CA MET A 237 49.18 -25.94 -26.52
C MET A 237 50.55 -26.50 -26.15
N ASP A 238 50.54 -27.60 -25.39
CA ASP A 238 51.55 -28.65 -25.51
C ASP A 238 50.87 -29.99 -25.80
N VAL A 239 51.47 -30.72 -26.73
CA VAL A 239 50.98 -31.96 -27.33
C VAL A 239 51.53 -33.13 -26.52
N SER A 240 50.71 -34.11 -26.16
CA SER A 240 51.04 -35.54 -26.29
C SER A 240 49.85 -36.45 -25.98
N GLN A 241 49.66 -37.39 -26.92
CA GLN A 241 49.12 -38.76 -26.88
C GLN A 241 48.73 -39.32 -25.49
N GLU A 242 47.69 -40.15 -25.28
CA GLU A 242 47.27 -41.34 -26.01
C GLU A 242 46.01 -41.91 -25.30
N GLY A 243 45.20 -42.76 -25.96
CA GLY A 243 44.41 -43.80 -25.26
C GLY A 243 42.88 -43.67 -25.23
N GLU A 244 42.24 -44.17 -26.29
CA GLU A 244 41.07 -45.07 -26.30
C GLU A 244 40.19 -45.22 -25.04
N LYS A 245 38.89 -44.87 -25.16
CA LYS A 245 37.71 -45.78 -25.24
C LYS A 245 36.41 -45.08 -24.81
N SER A 246 35.42 -45.09 -25.71
CA SER A 246 33.98 -45.06 -25.38
C SER A 246 33.54 -46.49 -24.98
N PRO A 247 32.30 -46.78 -24.50
CA PRO A 247 31.12 -45.91 -24.37
C PRO A 247 30.23 -46.15 -23.11
N SER A 248 29.13 -45.38 -23.05
CA SER A 248 27.76 -45.82 -22.73
C SER A 248 27.12 -45.66 -21.33
N ILE A 249 26.08 -44.80 -21.34
CA ILE A 249 24.67 -44.97 -20.91
C ILE A 249 24.36 -45.35 -19.42
N ILE A 250 23.49 -44.58 -18.77
CA ILE A 250 22.13 -44.96 -18.25
C ILE A 250 21.68 -44.06 -17.07
N ASN A 251 20.44 -43.59 -17.24
CA ASN A 251 19.49 -42.93 -16.33
C ASN A 251 19.35 -43.49 -14.90
N LEU A 252 18.91 -42.64 -13.96
CA LEU A 252 17.63 -42.68 -13.19
C LEU A 252 17.77 -41.72 -11.98
N ILE A 253 16.93 -40.69 -11.85
CA ILE A 253 15.70 -40.66 -11.03
C ILE A 253 15.89 -41.28 -9.64
N LEU A 254 15.90 -40.41 -8.62
CA LEU A 254 14.88 -40.33 -7.56
C LEU A 254 14.83 -38.89 -7.02
#